data_AF-A0A554KT76-F1
#
_entry.id   AF-A0A554KT76-F1
#
_cell.length_a   1.000
_cell.length_b   1.000
_cell.length_c   1.000
_cell.angle_alpha   90.00
_cell.angle_beta   90.00
_cell.angle_gamma   90.00
#
_symmetry.space_group_name_H-M   'P 1'
#
loop_
_entity.id
_entity.type
_entity.pdbx_description
1 polymer ?
#
loop_
_entity_poly.entity_id
_entity_poly.type
_entity_poly.pdbx_seq_one_letter_code
_entity_poly.pdbx_strand_id
1 'polypeptide(L)' 'MAKDWTKLYKKYKGLWVALAEDEITVLGVGQTVKDAVIAARKKTNKTPFLTRMPETLAAYVGLV' A
#
# COMPACT_ATOMS: atom_id res chain seq x y z
N MET A 1 -9.42 -6.77 15.13
CA MET A 1 -8.31 -5.92 15.65
C MET A 1 -7.88 -5.02 14.50
N ALA A 2 -8.01 -3.70 14.62
CA ALA A 2 -7.70 -2.78 13.52
C ALA A 2 -6.19 -2.71 13.33
N LYS A 3 -5.68 -3.08 12.15
CA LYS A 3 -4.27 -2.85 11.81
C LYS A 3 -4.07 -1.34 11.66
N ASP A 4 -3.05 -0.79 12.31
CA ASP A 4 -2.74 0.64 12.23
C ASP A 4 -1.98 0.94 10.93
N TRP A 5 -2.70 1.43 9.92
CA TRP A 5 -2.14 1.78 8.61
C TRP A 5 -1.67 3.23 8.54
N THR A 6 -1.77 3.98 9.64
CA THR A 6 -1.52 5.44 9.67
C THR A 6 -0.08 5.77 9.28
N LYS A 7 0.88 4.97 9.74
CA LYS A 7 2.31 5.14 9.40
C LYS A 7 2.60 4.79 7.95
N LEU A 8 1.96 3.75 7.44
CA LEU A 8 2.13 3.25 6.08
C LEU A 8 1.54 4.25 5.07
N TYR A 9 0.34 4.75 5.38
CA TYR A 9 -0.30 5.85 4.65
C TYR A 9 0.58 7.11 4.64
N LYS A 10 1.06 7.58 5.80
CA LYS A 10 1.92 8.79 5.85
C LYS A 10 3.19 8.66 5.01
N LYS A 11 3.79 7.47 4.96
CA LYS A 11 5.05 7.23 4.25
C LYS A 11 4.87 7.03 2.74
N TYR A 12 3.76 6.43 2.31
CA TYR A 12 3.56 6.02 0.91
C TYR A 12 2.34 6.68 0.27
N LYS A 13 1.87 7.78 0.84
CA LYS A 13 0.76 8.60 0.33
C LYS A 13 0.92 8.90 -1.17
N GLY A 14 -0.07 8.57 -1.98
CA GLY A 14 -0.05 8.77 -3.43
C GLY A 14 0.76 7.76 -4.24
N LEU A 15 1.41 6.78 -3.59
CA LEU A 15 2.21 5.75 -4.25
C LEU A 15 1.46 4.41 -4.33
N TRP A 16 1.91 3.59 -5.27
CA TRP A 16 1.58 2.16 -5.30
C TRP A 16 2.47 1.41 -4.33
N VAL A 17 1.84 0.60 -3.47
CA VAL A 17 2.50 -0.20 -2.46
C VAL A 17 2.14 -1.66 -2.69
N ALA A 18 3.17 -2.48 -2.90
CA ALA A 18 3.07 -3.92 -2.94
C ALA A 18 3.31 -4.48 -1.54
N LEU A 19 2.27 -5.05 -0.95
CA LEU A 19 2.22 -5.62 0.40
C LEU A 19 2.32 -7.15 0.33
N ALA A 20 2.87 -7.77 1.38
CA ALA A 20 2.82 -9.23 1.53
C ALA A 20 1.44 -9.70 2.00
N GLU A 21 1.27 -11.01 2.14
CA GLU A 21 0.04 -11.64 2.65
C GLU A 21 -0.35 -11.14 4.06
N ASP A 22 0.62 -10.67 4.84
CA ASP A 22 0.40 -10.09 6.16
C ASP A 22 -0.20 -8.67 6.11
N GLU A 23 -0.32 -8.07 4.92
CA GLU A 23 -0.83 -6.71 4.63
C GLU A 23 -0.07 -5.57 5.31
N ILE A 24 1.01 -5.86 6.03
CA ILE A 24 1.82 -4.87 6.78
C ILE A 24 3.23 -4.77 6.18
N THR A 25 3.73 -5.88 5.63
CA THR A 25 5.09 -5.96 5.07
C THR A 25 5.12 -5.34 3.68
N VAL A 26 5.85 -4.24 3.53
CA VAL A 26 6.03 -3.57 2.23
C VAL A 26 7.16 -4.24 1.45
N LEU A 27 6.78 -4.93 0.38
CA LEU A 27 7.68 -5.64 -0.52
C LEU A 27 8.22 -4.71 -1.60
N GLY A 28 7.42 -3.76 -2.08
CA GLY A 28 7.82 -2.82 -3.11
C GLY A 28 6.96 -1.56 -3.12
N VAL A 29 7.52 -0.45 -3.58
CA VAL A 29 6.82 0.83 -3.76
C VAL A 29 7.16 1.44 -5.10
N GLY A 30 6.24 2.18 -5.69
CA GLY A 30 6.46 2.87 -6.96
C GLY A 30 5.38 3.90 -7.27
N GLN A 31 5.66 4.80 -8.20
CA GLN A 31 4.63 5.70 -8.75
C GLN A 31 3.66 4.96 -9.67
N THR A 32 4.09 3.83 -10.23
CA THR A 32 3.28 2.98 -11.10
C THR A 32 3.12 1.58 -10.50
N VAL A 33 2.05 0.89 -10.88
CA VAL A 33 1.83 -0.53 -10.54
C VAL A 33 3.04 -1.37 -10.96
N LYS A 34 3.58 -1.10 -12.16
CA LYS A 34 4.72 -1.85 -12.72
C LYS A 34 5.95 -1.72 -11.84
N ASP A 35 6.30 -0.50 -11.41
CA ASP A 35 7.43 -0.27 -10.50
C ASP A 35 7.25 -1.00 -9.17
N ALA A 36 6.06 -0.92 -8.56
CA ALA A 36 5.77 -1.59 -7.31
C ALA A 36 5.88 -3.12 -7.44
N VAL A 37 5.40 -3.69 -8.54
CA VAL A 37 5.50 -5.13 -8.84
C VAL A 37 6.95 -5.56 -9.09
N ILE A 38 7.71 -4.80 -9.87
CA ILE A 38 9.12 -5.09 -10.15
C ILE A 38 9.92 -5.05 -8.85
N ALA A 39 9.69 -4.03 -8.01
CA ALA A 39 10.32 -3.92 -6.70
C ALA A 39 9.95 -5.08 -5.77
N ALA A 40 8.69 -5.50 -5.76
CA ALA A 40 8.24 -6.63 -4.95
C ALA A 40 8.78 -7.98 -5.43
N ARG A 41 8.82 -8.20 -6.76
CA ARG A 41 9.40 -9.41 -7.37
C ARG A 41 10.88 -9.60 -7.03
N LYS A 42 11.62 -8.51 -6.81
CA LYS A 42 13.01 -8.58 -6.34
C LYS A 42 13.14 -9.10 -4.91
N LYS A 43 12.11 -8.91 -4.07
CA LYS A 43 12.14 -9.31 -2.65
C LYS A 43 11.41 -10.62 -2.37
N THR A 44 10.39 -10.94 -3.15
CA THR A 44 9.63 -12.18 -2.99
C THR A 44 9.19 -12.73 -4.34
N ASN A 45 9.07 -14.05 -4.41
CA ASN A 45 8.53 -14.75 -5.58
C ASN A 45 7.02 -14.98 -5.47
N LYS A 46 6.41 -14.58 -4.34
CA LYS A 46 4.97 -14.66 -4.11
C LYS A 46 4.23 -13.47 -4.72
N THR A 47 2.97 -13.66 -5.08
CA THR A 47 2.09 -12.60 -5.59
C THR A 47 1.81 -11.58 -4.49
N PRO A 48 2.29 -10.32 -4.61
CA PRO A 48 2.04 -9.30 -3.60
C PRO A 48 0.65 -8.66 -3.77
N PHE A 49 0.08 -8.15 -2.68
CA PHE A 49 -1.12 -7.32 -2.69
C PHE A 49 -0.77 -5.90 -3.12
N LEU A 50 -1.33 -5.45 -4.24
CA LEU A 50 -1.09 -4.10 -4.75
C LEU A 50 -2.18 -3.16 -4.24
N THR A 51 -1.76 -2.11 -3.54
CA THR A 51 -2.66 -1.07 -3.04
C THR A 51 -2.17 0.28 -3.51
N ARG A 52 -3.08 1.12 -4.03
CA ARG A 52 -2.78 2.52 -4.30
C ARG A 52 -3.16 3.31 -3.07
N MET A 53 -2.18 3.92 -2.42
CA MET A 53 -2.46 4.78 -1.28
C MET A 53 -3.12 6.07 -1.76
N PRO A 54 -4.28 6.46 -1.20
CA PRO A 54 -4.93 7.69 -1.59
C PRO A 54 -4.05 8.90 -1.26
N GLU A 55 -4.20 9.97 -2.02
CA GLU A 55 -3.50 11.24 -1.78
C GLU A 55 -4.21 12.10 -0.74
N THR A 56 -5.43 11.75 -0.37
CA THR A 56 -6.19 12.43 0.68
C THR A 56 -6.97 11.39 1.46
N LEU A 57 -6.96 11.50 2.79
CA LEU A 57 -7.92 10.80 3.62
C LEU A 57 -9.19 11.66 3.61
N ALA A 58 -9.94 11.59 2.50
CA ALA A 58 -11.28 12.10 2.45
C ALA A 58 -12.16 11.18 3.29
N ALA A 59 -12.14 11.37 4.61
CA ALA A 59 -13.02 10.67 5.53
C ALA A 59 -14.44 11.21 5.31
N TYR A 60 -15.30 10.39 4.72
CA TYR A 60 -16.71 10.73 4.59
C TYR A 60 -17.44 10.28 5.86
N VAL A 61 -17.94 11.25 6.61
CA VAL A 61 -18.83 10.98 7.74
C VAL A 61 -20.24 11.29 7.22
N GLY A 62 -21.05 10.26 7.04
CA GLY A 62 -22.45 10.46 6.67
C GLY A 62 -23.14 11.26 7.76
N LEU A 63 -23.76 12.38 7.40
CA LEU A 63 -24.74 13.05 8.25
C LEU A 63 -25.94 12.10 8.37
N VAL A 64 -26.14 11.57 9.58
CA VAL A 64 -27.37 10.86 9.99
C VAL A 64 -28.40 11.89 10.41
#